data_AF-A0A2P5VMY2-F1
#
_entry.id   AF-A0A2P5VMY2-F1
#
_cell.length_a   1.000
_cell.length_b   1.000
_cell.length_c   1.000
_cell.angle_alpha   90.00
_cell.angle_beta   90.00
_cell.angle_gamma   90.00
#
_symmetry.space_group_name_H-M   'P 1'
#
loop_
_entity.id
_entity.type
_entity.pdbx_description
1 polymer ?
#
loop_
_entity_poly.entity_id
_entity_poly.type
_entity_poly.pdbx_seq_one_letter_code
_entity_poly.pdbx_strand_id
1 'polypeptide(L)'
;MRHIIGLLLLSTLALSLRPETAQARRITFIRDAEIEDTIRLFGIPLFAVAGLEPSAVRVHLVKDPAINAFVANGQRIFLNTGLLIASDNANQVIGVMAHETGHISGGHLARTHEALRDASANSIMALVLGAAAMAAGQGQAGSAIIAGGQHVAQRSFLKYSRIQESSADQAALDILKKTSQSARGMLAFFKKLGDQEALLTASQDPYIRTHPLTRNRIETIQAAVAATRSSKSPERPEFVARHSRMKAKLIAFLWHPTDTFRKYPESDRSIAGRFARSIAFHKKRQTQKAL
;
A
#
# COMPACT_ATOMS: atom_id res chain seq x y z
N MET A 1 -72.46 7.45 6.03
CA MET A 1 -71.76 8.63 5.49
C MET A 1 -70.84 9.13 6.60
N ARG A 2 -69.50 9.18 6.53
CA ARG A 2 -68.53 9.18 5.43
C ARG A 2 -67.25 8.49 5.93
N HIS A 3 -66.60 7.76 5.02
CA HIS A 3 -65.26 7.20 5.17
C HIS A 3 -64.22 8.31 5.33
N ILE A 4 -63.22 8.12 6.20
CA ILE A 4 -61.91 8.76 6.07
C ILE A 4 -60.87 7.64 6.13
N ILE A 5 -60.36 7.31 4.94
CA ILE A 5 -59.27 6.38 4.69
C ILE A 5 -57.97 7.13 5.01
N GLY A 6 -57.33 6.75 6.12
CA GLY A 6 -55.95 7.15 6.42
C GLY A 6 -54.99 6.24 5.67
N LEU A 7 -54.57 6.68 4.49
CA LEU A 7 -53.58 6.00 3.66
C LEU A 7 -52.18 6.15 4.31
N LEU A 8 -51.77 5.19 5.14
CA LEU A 8 -50.40 5.08 5.63
C LEU A 8 -49.54 4.52 4.49
N LEU A 9 -48.91 5.43 3.74
CA LEU A 9 -47.81 5.15 2.83
C LEU A 9 -46.67 4.49 3.62
N LEU A 10 -46.58 3.16 3.57
CA LEU A 10 -45.33 2.45 3.84
C LEU A 10 -44.32 2.85 2.76
N SER A 11 -43.54 3.89 3.03
CA SER A 11 -42.28 4.13 2.33
C SER A 11 -41.28 3.07 2.79
N THR A 12 -41.28 1.92 2.12
CA THR A 12 -40.18 0.97 2.19
C THR A 12 -38.94 1.63 1.60
N LEU A 13 -38.17 2.30 2.45
CA LEU A 13 -36.82 2.75 2.12
C LEU A 13 -35.93 1.50 2.10
N ALA A 14 -36.02 0.73 1.02
CA ALA A 14 -35.06 -0.31 0.71
C ALA A 14 -33.73 0.40 0.40
N LEU A 15 -32.94 0.62 1.46
CA LEU A 15 -31.55 1.03 1.33
C LEU A 15 -30.82 -0.12 0.65
N SER A 16 -30.77 -0.03 -0.68
CA SER A 16 -30.04 -0.95 -1.54
C SER A 16 -28.56 -0.77 -1.27
N LEU A 17 -28.05 -1.50 -0.29
CA LEU A 17 -26.65 -1.85 -0.17
C LEU A 17 -26.31 -2.67 -1.41
N ARG A 18 -25.97 -1.97 -2.51
CA ARG A 18 -25.27 -2.61 -3.60
C ARG A 18 -23.97 -3.12 -3.00
N PRO A 19 -23.68 -4.44 -3.00
CA PRO A 19 -22.31 -4.85 -2.79
C PRO A 19 -21.53 -4.11 -3.87
N GLU A 20 -20.55 -3.29 -3.50
CA GLU A 20 -19.52 -2.92 -4.46
C GLU A 20 -19.05 -4.25 -5.01
N THR A 21 -19.40 -4.54 -6.26
CA THR A 21 -18.90 -5.69 -6.95
C THR A 21 -17.39 -5.50 -6.96
N ALA A 22 -16.70 -6.21 -6.07
CA ALA A 22 -15.26 -6.36 -6.11
C ALA A 22 -14.98 -7.08 -7.43
N GLN A 23 -14.95 -6.31 -8.52
CA GLN A 23 -14.49 -6.76 -9.80
C GLN A 23 -13.11 -7.30 -9.51
N ALA A 24 -12.93 -8.63 -9.56
CA ALA A 24 -11.66 -9.28 -9.30
C ALA A 24 -10.65 -8.69 -10.28
N ARG A 25 -9.91 -7.67 -9.83
CA ARG A 25 -8.99 -6.92 -10.67
C ARG A 25 -7.88 -7.90 -11.00
N ARG A 26 -7.84 -8.37 -12.24
CA ARG A 26 -6.88 -9.37 -12.68
C ARG A 26 -5.48 -8.79 -12.46
N ILE A 27 -4.79 -9.27 -11.42
CA ILE A 27 -3.43 -8.85 -11.11
C ILE A 27 -2.55 -9.28 -12.27
N THR A 28 -1.96 -8.30 -12.95
CA THR A 28 -1.02 -8.55 -14.04
C THR A 28 0.39 -8.43 -13.50
N PHE A 29 1.14 -9.53 -13.56
CA PHE A 29 2.53 -9.53 -13.09
C PHE A 29 3.50 -9.09 -14.18
N ILE A 30 4.57 -8.41 -13.77
CA ILE A 30 5.75 -8.15 -14.61
C ILE A 30 6.81 -9.18 -14.26
N ARG A 31 7.47 -9.71 -15.31
CA ARG A 31 8.63 -10.60 -15.19
C ARG A 31 9.80 -9.92 -15.87
N ASP A 32 10.77 -9.49 -15.08
CA ASP A 32 11.97 -8.81 -15.58
C ASP A 32 13.16 -9.16 -14.69
N ALA A 33 14.12 -9.90 -15.24
CA ALA A 33 15.23 -10.43 -14.45
C ALA A 33 16.07 -9.35 -13.76
N GLU A 34 16.25 -8.20 -14.40
CA GLU A 34 17.09 -7.12 -13.88
C GLU A 34 16.38 -6.31 -12.79
N ILE A 35 15.08 -6.07 -12.95
CA ILE A 35 14.26 -5.43 -11.91
C ILE A 35 14.11 -6.37 -10.72
N GLU A 36 13.82 -7.66 -10.97
CA GLU A 36 13.70 -8.67 -9.91
C GLU A 36 15.03 -8.82 -9.14
N ASP A 37 16.17 -8.85 -9.83
CA ASP A 37 17.50 -8.86 -9.20
C ASP A 37 17.75 -7.60 -8.35
N THR A 38 17.38 -6.42 -8.87
CA THR A 38 17.48 -5.15 -8.12
C THR A 38 16.65 -5.16 -6.84
N ILE A 39 15.40 -5.63 -6.92
CA ILE A 39 14.52 -5.75 -5.76
C ILE A 39 15.03 -6.82 -4.78
N ARG A 40 15.62 -7.91 -5.28
CA ARG A 40 16.26 -8.93 -4.44
C ARG A 40 17.48 -8.38 -3.71
N LEU A 41 18.33 -7.61 -4.38
CA LEU A 41 19.47 -6.92 -3.78
C LEU A 41 19.04 -6.03 -2.60
N PHE A 42 17.91 -5.34 -2.74
CA PHE A 42 17.34 -4.51 -1.67
C PHE A 42 16.73 -5.34 -0.54
N GLY A 43 16.01 -6.41 -0.86
CA GLY A 43 15.22 -7.18 0.09
C GLY A 43 15.99 -8.21 0.91
N ILE A 44 16.96 -8.92 0.33
CA ILE A 44 17.65 -10.05 0.99
C ILE A 44 18.21 -9.67 2.37
N PRO A 45 18.93 -8.54 2.53
CA PRO A 45 19.43 -8.15 3.86
C PRO A 45 18.31 -7.90 4.87
N LEU A 46 17.17 -7.35 4.42
CA LEU A 46 16.02 -7.07 5.28
C LEU A 46 15.40 -8.36 5.81
N PHE A 47 15.19 -9.33 4.92
CA PHE A 47 14.57 -10.62 5.27
C PHE A 47 15.44 -11.39 6.26
N ALA A 48 16.76 -11.43 6.02
CA ALA A 48 17.70 -12.16 6.87
C ALA A 48 17.70 -11.64 8.32
N VAL A 49 17.78 -10.32 8.54
CA VAL A 49 17.79 -9.76 9.90
C VAL A 49 16.41 -9.79 10.58
N ALA A 50 15.34 -9.97 9.80
CA ALA A 50 13.98 -10.16 10.28
C ALA A 50 13.69 -11.62 10.68
N GLY A 51 14.67 -12.52 10.57
CA GLY A 51 14.52 -13.93 10.89
C GLY A 51 13.75 -14.73 9.84
N LEU A 52 13.59 -14.18 8.63
CA LEU A 52 12.96 -14.85 7.50
C LEU A 52 14.03 -15.50 6.63
N GLU A 53 13.72 -16.67 6.08
CA GLU A 53 14.58 -17.30 5.09
C GLU A 53 14.44 -16.53 3.76
N PRO A 54 15.50 -15.89 3.22
CA PRO A 54 15.37 -14.99 2.09
C PRO A 54 14.81 -15.62 0.80
N SER A 55 15.05 -16.92 0.58
CA SER A 55 14.54 -17.64 -0.60
C SER A 55 13.03 -17.93 -0.52
N ALA A 56 12.49 -18.10 0.69
CA ALA A 56 11.09 -18.32 0.99
C ALA A 56 10.26 -17.06 0.81
N VAL A 57 10.84 -15.88 1.07
CA VAL A 57 10.18 -14.60 0.79
C VAL A 57 10.14 -14.38 -0.74
N ARG A 58 8.94 -14.25 -1.31
CA ARG A 58 8.74 -13.99 -2.74
C ARG A 58 8.31 -12.54 -2.95
N VAL A 59 9.02 -11.83 -3.82
CA VAL A 59 8.63 -10.47 -4.21
C VAL A 59 8.08 -10.47 -5.63
N HIS A 60 6.89 -9.91 -5.82
CA HIS A 60 6.17 -9.88 -7.09
C HIS A 60 5.96 -8.44 -7.55
N LEU A 61 6.23 -8.20 -8.83
CA LEU A 61 5.97 -6.91 -9.47
C LEU A 61 4.58 -6.91 -10.09
N VAL A 62 3.74 -5.97 -9.67
CA VAL A 62 2.37 -5.81 -10.16
C VAL A 62 2.31 -4.63 -11.11
N LYS A 63 1.87 -4.88 -12.35
CA LYS A 63 1.61 -3.84 -13.36
C LYS A 63 0.36 -3.04 -12.98
N ASP A 64 0.54 -2.08 -12.08
CA ASP A 64 -0.48 -1.15 -11.64
C ASP A 64 0.18 0.23 -11.43
N PRO A 65 -0.36 1.30 -12.05
CA PRO A 65 0.17 2.66 -11.88
C PRO A 65 -0.09 3.25 -10.50
N ALA A 66 -0.98 2.66 -9.68
CA ALA A 66 -1.25 3.15 -8.33
C ALA A 66 -0.06 2.92 -7.40
N ILE A 67 0.18 3.85 -6.47
CA ILE A 67 1.20 3.67 -5.43
C ILE A 67 0.67 2.68 -4.42
N ASN A 68 1.25 1.47 -4.40
CA ASN A 68 0.93 0.45 -3.41
C ASN A 68 2.05 -0.58 -3.23
N ALA A 69 2.07 -1.18 -2.05
CA ALA A 69 2.77 -2.41 -1.73
C ALA A 69 1.94 -3.15 -0.67
N PHE A 70 2.01 -4.48 -0.64
CA PHE A 70 1.31 -5.26 0.38
C PHE A 70 1.88 -6.66 0.53
N VAL A 71 1.60 -7.29 1.67
CA VAL A 71 1.86 -8.69 1.93
C VAL A 71 0.59 -9.53 1.75
N ALA A 72 0.70 -10.69 1.10
CA ALA A 72 -0.40 -11.66 1.05
C ALA A 72 0.10 -13.11 1.00
N ASN A 73 -0.77 -14.06 1.37
CA ASN A 73 -0.53 -15.50 1.26
C ASN A 73 0.81 -15.96 1.90
N GLY A 74 1.07 -15.48 3.12
CA GLY A 74 2.29 -15.79 3.86
C GLY A 74 3.42 -14.82 3.52
N GLN A 75 4.56 -15.34 3.07
CA GLN A 75 5.79 -14.57 2.85
C GLN A 75 5.88 -14.01 1.42
N ARG A 76 4.81 -13.40 0.91
CA ARG A 76 4.82 -12.79 -0.44
C ARG A 76 4.58 -11.30 -0.35
N ILE A 77 5.51 -10.52 -0.88
CA ILE A 77 5.44 -9.06 -1.00
C ILE A 77 5.05 -8.73 -2.45
N PHE A 78 4.08 -7.86 -2.62
CA PHE A 78 3.64 -7.34 -3.91
C PHE A 78 4.01 -5.86 -3.99
N LEU A 79 4.72 -5.48 -5.05
CA LEU A 79 5.13 -4.10 -5.30
C LEU A 79 4.47 -3.61 -6.59
N ASN A 80 3.66 -2.56 -6.51
CA ASN A 80 3.10 -1.95 -7.70
C ASN A 80 4.17 -1.16 -8.45
N THR A 81 4.09 -1.18 -9.78
CA THR A 81 4.97 -0.37 -10.63
C THR A 81 4.85 1.13 -10.35
N GLY A 82 3.66 1.60 -9.97
CA GLY A 82 3.42 2.98 -9.56
C GLY A 82 4.30 3.40 -8.39
N LEU A 83 4.45 2.55 -7.38
CA LEU A 83 5.33 2.79 -6.23
C LEU A 83 6.80 2.89 -6.65
N LEU A 84 7.27 1.94 -7.47
CA LEU A 84 8.67 1.95 -7.93
C LEU A 84 8.98 3.17 -8.79
N ILE A 85 8.04 3.59 -9.65
CA ILE A 85 8.18 4.80 -10.47
C ILE A 85 8.09 6.07 -9.61
N ALA A 86 7.21 6.10 -8.61
CA ALA A 86 7.04 7.24 -7.71
C ALA A 86 8.21 7.41 -6.73
N SER A 87 8.99 6.36 -6.49
CA SER A 87 10.16 6.42 -5.59
C SER A 87 11.29 7.29 -6.18
N ASP A 88 11.85 8.16 -5.36
CA ASP A 88 12.90 9.11 -5.77
C ASP A 88 14.32 8.54 -5.64
N ASN A 89 14.50 7.52 -4.80
CA ASN A 89 15.77 6.80 -4.59
C ASN A 89 15.53 5.37 -4.08
N ALA A 90 16.59 4.56 -4.00
CA ALA A 90 16.49 3.17 -3.55
C ALA A 90 16.06 3.08 -2.09
N ASN A 91 16.52 3.98 -1.23
CA ASN A 91 16.15 4.00 0.19
C ASN A 91 14.64 4.13 0.42
N GLN A 92 13.88 4.78 -0.47
CA GLN A 92 12.42 4.82 -0.39
C GLN A 92 11.80 3.43 -0.62
N VAL A 93 12.27 2.71 -1.65
CA VAL A 93 11.81 1.33 -1.93
C VAL A 93 12.21 0.38 -0.80
N ILE A 94 13.45 0.49 -0.32
CA ILE A 94 13.98 -0.29 0.80
C ILE A 94 13.16 -0.03 2.08
N GLY A 95 12.78 1.23 2.33
CA GLY A 95 11.94 1.61 3.46
C GLY A 95 10.57 0.95 3.42
N VAL A 96 9.90 0.98 2.27
CA VAL A 96 8.62 0.27 2.07
C VAL A 96 8.81 -1.24 2.22
N MET A 97 9.86 -1.83 1.63
CA MET A 97 10.13 -3.25 1.78
C MET A 97 10.41 -3.65 3.22
N ALA A 98 11.07 -2.80 4.01
CA ALA A 98 11.30 -3.04 5.43
C ALA A 98 9.97 -3.02 6.22
N HIS A 99 9.06 -2.12 5.87
CA HIS A 99 7.69 -2.07 6.40
C HIS A 99 6.90 -3.35 6.10
N GLU A 100 6.87 -3.78 4.83
CA GLU A 100 6.22 -5.03 4.43
C GLU A 100 6.87 -6.25 5.10
N THR A 101 8.20 -6.23 5.27
CA THR A 101 8.91 -7.28 6.01
C THR A 101 8.47 -7.31 7.47
N GLY A 102 8.27 -6.15 8.10
CA GLY A 102 7.72 -6.02 9.45
C GLY A 102 6.32 -6.63 9.59
N HIS A 103 5.46 -6.48 8.59
CA HIS A 103 4.16 -7.17 8.55
C HIS A 103 4.30 -8.69 8.50
N ILE A 104 5.26 -9.22 7.74
CA ILE A 104 5.53 -10.67 7.65
C ILE A 104 6.07 -11.19 8.98
N SER A 105 7.18 -10.62 9.48
CA SER A 105 7.82 -11.09 10.71
C SER A 105 6.92 -10.88 11.93
N GLY A 106 6.09 -9.84 11.91
CA GLY A 106 5.09 -9.59 12.93
C GLY A 106 3.89 -10.54 12.87
N GLY A 107 3.64 -11.27 11.78
CA GLY A 107 2.44 -12.11 11.63
C GLY A 107 1.13 -11.32 11.46
N HIS A 108 1.21 -10.08 10.97
CA HIS A 108 0.08 -9.14 10.93
C HIS A 108 -1.05 -9.62 10.02
N LEU A 109 -0.73 -10.34 8.95
CA LEU A 109 -1.73 -10.84 8.02
C LEU A 109 -2.68 -11.85 8.69
N ALA A 110 -2.13 -12.81 9.44
CA ALA A 110 -2.93 -13.81 10.16
C ALA A 110 -3.83 -13.14 11.21
N ARG A 111 -3.27 -12.23 12.01
CA ARG A 111 -4.03 -11.52 13.05
C ARG A 111 -5.07 -10.55 12.50
N THR A 112 -4.84 -9.97 11.33
CA THR A 112 -5.84 -9.11 10.65
C THR A 112 -7.09 -9.92 10.25
N HIS A 113 -6.93 -11.17 9.81
CA HIS A 113 -8.08 -12.04 9.54
C HIS A 113 -8.89 -12.35 10.81
N GLU A 114 -8.23 -12.54 11.95
CA GLU A 114 -8.88 -12.72 13.25
C GLU A 114 -9.65 -11.45 13.66
N ALA A 115 -9.00 -10.28 13.59
CA ALA A 115 -9.64 -9.00 13.92
C ALA A 115 -10.85 -8.67 13.02
N LEU A 116 -10.80 -9.02 11.72
CA LEU A 116 -11.96 -8.90 10.82
C LEU A 116 -13.10 -9.83 11.24
N ARG A 117 -12.79 -11.08 11.61
CA ARG A 117 -13.81 -12.04 12.08
C ARG A 117 -14.49 -11.53 13.35
N ASP A 118 -13.74 -10.99 14.30
CA ASP A 118 -14.29 -10.44 15.55
C ASP A 118 -15.17 -9.20 15.29
N ALA A 119 -14.71 -8.29 14.42
CA ALA A 119 -15.49 -7.12 14.01
C ALA A 119 -16.79 -7.52 13.29
N SER A 120 -16.75 -8.55 12.43
CA SER A 120 -17.94 -9.11 11.79
C SER A 120 -18.89 -9.75 12.80
N ALA A 121 -18.39 -10.53 13.76
CA ALA A 121 -19.21 -11.15 14.80
C ALA A 121 -19.95 -10.08 15.65
N ASN A 122 -19.26 -9.01 16.04
CA ASN A 122 -19.86 -7.89 16.76
C ASN A 122 -20.93 -7.17 15.93
N SER A 123 -20.69 -6.99 14.63
CA SER A 123 -21.68 -6.39 13.71
C SER A 123 -22.92 -7.26 13.56
N ILE A 124 -22.75 -8.59 13.49
CA ILE A 124 -23.86 -9.55 13.43
C ILE A 124 -24.65 -9.54 14.75
N MET A 125 -23.96 -9.50 15.89
CA MET A 125 -24.62 -9.42 17.20
C MET A 125 -25.48 -8.16 17.30
N ALA A 126 -24.95 -7.00 16.87
CA ALA A 126 -25.71 -5.75 16.84
C ALA A 126 -26.92 -5.83 15.89
N LEU A 127 -26.78 -6.52 14.76
CA LEU A 127 -27.89 -6.77 13.85
C LEU A 127 -29.00 -7.60 14.50
N VAL A 128 -28.64 -8.69 15.18
CA VAL A 128 -29.58 -9.57 15.89
C VAL A 128 -30.30 -8.83 17.01
N LEU A 129 -29.55 -8.10 17.85
CA LEU A 129 -30.12 -7.32 18.96
C LEU A 129 -31.04 -6.20 18.45
N GLY A 130 -30.61 -5.50 17.40
CA GLY A 130 -31.42 -4.48 16.77
C GLY A 130 -32.71 -5.03 16.17
N ALA A 131 -32.63 -6.16 15.46
CA ALA A 131 -33.81 -6.85 14.91
C ALA A 131 -34.78 -7.30 16.01
N ALA A 132 -34.28 -7.84 17.12
CA ALA A 132 -35.11 -8.23 18.26
C ALA A 132 -35.82 -7.01 18.89
N ALA A 133 -35.11 -5.88 19.05
CA ALA A 133 -35.71 -4.63 19.53
C ALA A 133 -36.80 -4.09 18.59
N MET A 134 -36.57 -4.14 17.26
CA MET A 134 -37.58 -3.77 16.28
C MET A 134 -38.81 -4.67 16.35
N ALA A 135 -38.63 -6.00 16.48
CA ALA A 135 -39.71 -6.96 16.61
C ALA A 135 -40.51 -6.74 17.92
N ALA A 136 -39.86 -6.26 18.98
CA ALA A 136 -40.51 -5.88 20.24
C ALA A 136 -41.19 -4.49 20.19
N GLY A 137 -41.35 -3.88 19.01
CA GLY A 137 -42.00 -2.59 18.82
C GLY A 137 -41.10 -1.37 19.02
N GLN A 138 -39.80 -1.57 19.31
CA GLN A 138 -38.84 -0.48 19.52
C GLN A 138 -38.05 -0.17 18.25
N GLY A 139 -38.75 0.19 17.17
CA GLY A 139 -38.17 0.40 15.84
C GLY A 139 -36.95 1.34 15.80
N GLN A 140 -37.06 2.50 16.48
CA GLN A 140 -35.99 3.49 16.55
C GLN A 140 -34.78 3.03 17.39
N ALA A 141 -35.03 2.33 18.49
CA ALA A 141 -33.95 1.78 19.32
C ALA A 141 -33.21 0.67 18.56
N GLY A 142 -33.96 -0.19 17.86
CA GLY A 142 -33.39 -1.26 17.05
C GLY A 142 -32.50 -0.72 15.91
N SER A 143 -32.94 0.29 15.16
CA SER A 143 -32.11 0.90 14.12
C SER A 143 -30.85 1.58 14.68
N ALA A 144 -30.97 2.26 15.83
CA ALA A 144 -29.84 2.86 16.52
C ALA A 144 -28.82 1.81 17.01
N ILE A 145 -29.27 0.65 17.51
CA ILE A 145 -28.41 -0.46 17.91
C ILE A 145 -27.62 -1.00 16.71
N ILE A 146 -28.27 -1.21 15.56
CA ILE A 146 -27.61 -1.71 14.34
C ILE A 146 -26.53 -0.73 13.90
N ALA A 147 -26.89 0.54 13.72
CA ALA A 147 -25.96 1.58 13.26
C ALA A 147 -24.81 1.78 14.26
N GLY A 148 -25.11 1.83 15.56
CA GLY A 148 -24.14 1.97 16.63
C GLY A 148 -23.15 0.80 16.67
N GLY A 149 -23.64 -0.43 16.57
CA GLY A 149 -22.81 -1.63 16.60
C GLY A 149 -21.87 -1.74 15.39
N GLN A 150 -22.37 -1.44 14.18
CA GLN A 150 -21.54 -1.39 12.98
C GLN A 150 -20.42 -0.34 13.10
N HIS A 151 -20.75 0.84 13.62
CA HIS A 151 -19.79 1.91 13.81
C HIS A 151 -18.74 1.57 14.88
N VAL A 152 -19.13 0.90 15.98
CA VAL A 152 -18.19 0.40 17.00
C VAL A 152 -17.25 -0.66 16.41
N ALA A 153 -17.77 -1.61 15.63
CA ALA A 153 -16.97 -2.64 14.97
C ALA A 153 -15.95 -2.02 14.02
N GLN A 154 -16.37 -1.06 13.18
CA GLN A 154 -15.49 -0.35 12.25
C GLN A 154 -14.39 0.43 12.99
N ARG A 155 -14.74 1.20 14.03
CA ARG A 155 -13.76 1.95 14.83
C ARG A 155 -12.75 1.03 15.51
N SER A 156 -13.21 -0.11 16.01
CA SER A 156 -12.35 -1.11 16.66
C SER A 156 -11.35 -1.70 15.66
N PHE A 157 -11.80 -2.05 14.45
CA PHE A 157 -10.92 -2.54 13.39
C PHE A 157 -9.90 -1.48 12.94
N LEU A 158 -10.32 -0.22 12.74
CA LEU A 158 -9.40 0.87 12.39
C LEU A 158 -8.36 1.14 13.47
N LYS A 159 -8.75 1.06 14.76
CA LYS A 159 -7.81 1.17 15.89
C LYS A 159 -6.81 0.02 15.86
N TYR A 160 -7.27 -1.21 15.65
CA TYR A 160 -6.43 -2.39 15.53
C TYR A 160 -5.42 -2.27 14.37
N SER A 161 -5.88 -1.85 13.19
CA SER A 161 -5.03 -1.61 12.02
C SER A 161 -3.92 -0.61 12.34
N ARG A 162 -4.23 0.55 12.94
CA ARG A 162 -3.21 1.54 13.34
C ARG A 162 -2.16 0.99 14.33
N ILE A 163 -2.53 0.06 15.20
CA ILE A 163 -1.58 -0.60 16.11
C ILE A 163 -0.64 -1.51 15.33
N GLN A 164 -1.16 -2.31 14.39
CA GLN A 164 -0.33 -3.16 13.52
C GLN A 164 0.62 -2.32 12.66
N GLU A 165 0.16 -1.18 12.15
CA GLU A 165 0.97 -0.23 11.40
C GLU A 165 2.14 0.34 12.22
N SER A 166 1.89 0.81 13.44
CA SER A 166 2.97 1.29 14.32
C SER A 166 3.96 0.17 14.69
N SER A 167 3.46 -1.06 14.87
CA SER A 167 4.33 -2.22 15.10
C SER A 167 5.19 -2.57 13.89
N ALA A 168 4.63 -2.45 12.67
CA ALA A 168 5.37 -2.66 11.43
C ALA A 168 6.43 -1.57 11.21
N ASP A 169 6.11 -0.30 11.52
CA ASP A 169 7.08 0.79 11.47
C ASP A 169 8.27 0.55 12.40
N GLN A 170 8.00 0.15 13.64
CA GLN A 170 9.05 -0.13 14.62
C GLN A 170 9.95 -1.28 14.15
N ALA A 171 9.36 -2.36 13.64
CA ALA A 171 10.11 -3.47 13.06
C ALA A 171 10.95 -3.01 11.85
N ALA A 172 10.39 -2.18 10.96
CA ALA A 172 11.10 -1.64 9.82
C ALA A 172 12.31 -0.80 10.23
N LEU A 173 12.14 0.08 11.23
CA LEU A 173 13.24 0.89 11.77
C LEU A 173 14.36 0.02 12.35
N ASP A 174 14.01 -1.03 13.08
CA ASP A 174 14.99 -1.98 13.63
C ASP A 174 15.71 -2.78 12.54
N ILE A 175 14.98 -3.24 11.51
CA ILE A 175 15.55 -3.92 10.34
C ILE A 175 16.52 -3.00 9.59
N LEU A 176 16.12 -1.75 9.33
CA LEU A 176 16.97 -0.78 8.64
C LEU A 176 18.22 -0.45 9.46
N LYS A 177 18.09 -0.31 10.77
CA LYS A 177 19.23 -0.13 11.68
C LYS A 177 20.19 -1.31 11.65
N LYS A 178 19.68 -2.55 11.76
CA LYS A 178 20.50 -3.78 11.71
C LYS A 178 21.21 -3.97 10.38
N THR A 179 20.59 -3.56 9.28
CA THR A 179 21.19 -3.62 7.93
C THR A 179 22.05 -2.40 7.60
N SER A 180 22.22 -1.46 8.54
CA SER A 180 22.94 -0.19 8.32
C SER A 180 22.39 0.64 7.15
N GLN A 181 21.09 0.54 6.88
CA GLN A 181 20.40 1.28 5.83
C GLN A 181 19.72 2.54 6.39
N SER A 182 19.46 3.51 5.51
CA SER A 182 18.93 4.82 5.91
C SER A 182 17.41 4.81 6.01
N ALA A 183 16.87 5.10 7.19
CA ALA A 183 15.41 5.28 7.37
C ALA A 183 14.88 6.60 6.77
N ARG A 184 15.74 7.48 6.27
CA ARG A 184 15.32 8.72 5.58
C ARG A 184 14.45 8.45 4.36
N GLY A 185 14.71 7.37 3.64
CA GLY A 185 13.89 6.97 2.49
C GLY A 185 12.46 6.65 2.90
N MET A 186 12.30 5.80 3.93
CA MET A 186 10.99 5.50 4.52
C MET A 186 10.25 6.77 4.94
N LEU A 187 10.92 7.65 5.70
CA LEU A 187 10.34 8.92 6.15
C LEU A 187 9.89 9.81 4.98
N ALA A 188 10.76 9.99 3.98
CA ALA A 188 10.46 10.84 2.82
C ALA A 188 9.29 10.29 2.00
N PHE A 189 9.25 8.96 1.82
CA PHE A 189 8.16 8.31 1.09
C PHE A 189 6.84 8.42 1.86
N PHE A 190 6.84 8.21 3.17
CA PHE A 190 5.63 8.33 3.97
C PHE A 190 5.14 9.77 4.05
N LYS A 191 6.02 10.77 4.14
CA LYS A 191 5.61 12.19 4.06
C LYS A 191 4.92 12.51 2.73
N LYS A 192 5.47 12.03 1.62
CA LYS A 192 4.88 12.17 0.28
C LYS A 192 3.46 11.59 0.20
N LEU A 193 3.17 10.53 0.95
CA LEU A 193 1.85 9.92 1.04
C LEU A 193 0.94 10.59 2.08
N GLY A 194 1.52 11.10 3.19
CA GLY A 194 0.79 11.75 4.28
C GLY A 194 0.07 13.02 3.86
N ASP A 195 0.58 13.72 2.84
CA ASP A 195 -0.10 14.88 2.24
C ASP A 195 -1.46 14.52 1.61
N GLN A 196 -1.78 13.23 1.47
CA GLN A 196 -3.05 12.72 0.95
C GLN A 196 -4.10 12.39 2.02
N GLU A 197 -3.77 12.40 3.32
CA GLU A 197 -4.73 12.04 4.39
C GLU A 197 -5.96 12.97 4.35
N ALA A 198 -5.76 14.24 4.03
CA ALA A 198 -6.82 15.25 3.93
C ALA A 198 -7.69 15.12 2.66
N LEU A 199 -7.31 14.27 1.70
CA LEU A 199 -8.08 14.04 0.47
C LEU A 199 -9.26 13.10 0.74
N LEU A 200 -10.30 13.21 -0.10
CA LEU A 200 -11.38 12.23 -0.14
C LEU A 200 -10.80 10.83 -0.44
N THR A 201 -11.36 9.78 0.18
CA THR A 201 -10.87 8.40 0.05
C THR A 201 -10.69 7.93 -1.40
N ALA A 202 -11.53 8.40 -2.32
CA ALA A 202 -11.45 8.08 -3.74
C ALA A 202 -10.21 8.67 -4.45
N SER A 203 -9.63 9.73 -3.88
CA SER A 203 -8.44 10.43 -4.39
C SER A 203 -7.16 10.06 -3.64
N GLN A 204 -7.25 9.21 -2.62
CA GLN A 204 -6.10 8.70 -1.88
C GLN A 204 -5.45 7.55 -2.64
N ASP A 205 -4.12 7.48 -2.62
CA ASP A 205 -3.40 6.31 -3.10
C ASP A 205 -3.83 5.07 -2.30
N PRO A 206 -3.94 3.89 -2.95
CA PRO A 206 -4.32 2.65 -2.27
C PRO A 206 -3.44 2.32 -1.06
N TYR A 207 -2.16 2.72 -1.08
CA TYR A 207 -1.25 2.53 0.05
C TYR A 207 -1.78 3.18 1.33
N ILE A 208 -2.31 4.40 1.29
CA ILE A 208 -2.84 5.08 2.51
C ILE A 208 -4.11 4.41 3.01
N ARG A 209 -4.89 3.81 2.11
CA ARG A 209 -6.11 3.09 2.47
C ARG A 209 -5.81 1.77 3.19
N THR A 210 -4.75 1.06 2.78
CA THR A 210 -4.32 -0.20 3.40
C THR A 210 -3.38 0.01 4.58
N HIS A 211 -2.63 1.11 4.59
CA HIS A 211 -1.68 1.52 5.63
C HIS A 211 -2.00 2.93 6.13
N PRO A 212 -3.04 3.11 6.96
CA PRO A 212 -3.42 4.42 7.48
C PRO A 212 -2.23 5.09 8.20
N LEU A 213 -1.76 6.19 7.63
CA LEU A 213 -0.63 6.93 8.14
C LEU A 213 -1.13 8.03 9.06
N THR A 214 -0.61 8.07 10.29
CA THR A 214 -0.96 9.10 11.27
C THR A 214 0.23 10.02 11.51
N ARG A 215 -0.03 11.24 11.96
CA ARG A 215 1.02 12.19 12.37
C ARG A 215 2.00 11.58 13.39
N ASN A 216 1.51 10.83 14.37
CA ASN A 216 2.34 10.18 15.38
C ASN A 216 3.32 9.14 14.79
N ARG A 217 2.89 8.39 13.76
CA ARG A 217 3.78 7.46 13.03
C ARG A 217 4.93 8.22 12.35
N ILE A 218 4.62 9.32 11.64
CA ILE A 218 5.62 10.17 10.99
C ILE A 218 6.60 10.76 12.01
N GLU A 219 6.11 11.26 13.14
CA GLU A 219 6.95 11.83 14.21
C GLU A 219 7.87 10.77 14.82
N THR A 220 7.37 9.54 15.01
CA THR A 220 8.16 8.40 15.51
C THR A 220 9.30 8.05 14.55
N ILE A 221 9.00 7.92 13.25
CA ILE A 221 10.01 7.64 12.23
C ILE A 221 11.01 8.79 12.15
N GLN A 222 10.56 10.04 12.25
CA GLN A 222 11.43 11.21 12.23
C GLN A 222 12.40 11.23 13.42
N ALA A 223 11.94 10.89 14.62
CA ALA A 223 12.80 10.76 15.80
C ALA A 223 13.86 9.65 15.61
N ALA A 224 13.46 8.48 15.10
CA ALA A 224 14.38 7.38 14.82
C ALA A 224 15.44 7.73 13.75
N VAL A 225 15.04 8.47 12.72
CA VAL A 225 15.96 9.00 11.69
C VAL A 225 16.99 9.92 12.32
N ALA A 226 16.58 10.83 13.21
CA ALA A 226 17.48 11.76 13.89
C ALA A 226 18.48 11.05 14.82
N ALA A 227 18.06 9.95 15.46
CA ALA A 227 18.88 9.19 16.40
C ALA A 227 19.89 8.24 15.75
N THR A 228 19.76 7.93 14.45
CA THR A 228 20.53 6.85 13.81
C THR A 228 21.63 7.38 12.88
N ARG A 229 22.89 6.92 13.05
CA ARG A 229 24.03 7.36 12.22
C ARG A 229 23.90 6.97 10.74
N SER A 230 23.36 5.78 10.43
CA SER A 230 23.14 5.35 9.03
C SER A 230 22.21 6.28 8.26
N SER A 231 21.35 7.02 8.96
CA SER A 231 20.54 8.08 8.35
C SER A 231 21.41 9.15 7.69
N LYS A 232 22.59 9.46 8.23
CA LYS A 232 23.50 10.50 7.69
C LYS A 232 24.38 9.98 6.55
N SER A 233 24.43 8.67 6.33
CA SER A 233 25.26 8.09 5.27
C SER A 233 24.70 8.43 3.88
N PRO A 234 25.58 8.70 2.89
CA PRO A 234 25.17 8.78 1.51
C PRO A 234 24.64 7.43 1.02
N GLU A 235 23.80 7.47 -0.01
CA GLU A 235 23.32 6.26 -0.66
C GLU A 235 24.46 5.54 -1.38
N ARG A 236 24.45 4.20 -1.35
CA ARG A 236 25.46 3.39 -2.03
C ARG A 236 25.41 3.67 -3.54
N PRO A 237 26.53 3.94 -4.23
CA PRO A 237 26.54 4.21 -5.66
C PRO A 237 25.87 3.11 -6.50
N GLU A 238 26.06 1.85 -6.11
CA GLU A 238 25.38 0.72 -6.75
C GLU A 238 23.85 0.84 -6.64
N PHE A 239 23.33 1.20 -5.46
CA PHE A 239 21.89 1.30 -5.22
C PHE A 239 21.28 2.44 -6.03
N VAL A 240 21.97 3.58 -6.10
CA VAL A 240 21.59 4.72 -6.95
C VAL A 240 21.51 4.27 -8.42
N ALA A 241 22.53 3.58 -8.92
CA ALA A 241 22.58 3.12 -10.31
C ALA A 241 21.48 2.09 -10.62
N ARG A 242 21.31 1.09 -9.75
CA ARG A 242 20.30 0.03 -9.88
C ARG A 242 18.88 0.59 -9.85
N HIS A 243 18.58 1.48 -8.90
CA HIS A 243 17.28 2.15 -8.79
C HIS A 243 16.98 3.02 -10.02
N SER A 244 17.94 3.84 -10.43
CA SER A 244 17.78 4.73 -11.60
C SER A 244 17.49 3.93 -12.87
N ARG A 245 18.21 2.82 -13.08
CA ARG A 245 18.03 1.93 -14.23
C ARG A 245 16.69 1.18 -14.17
N MET A 246 16.32 0.65 -13.01
CA MET A 246 15.01 0.03 -12.77
C MET A 246 13.87 1.00 -13.12
N LYS A 247 13.92 2.22 -12.58
CA LYS A 247 12.89 3.24 -12.80
C LYS A 247 12.80 3.64 -14.28
N ALA A 248 13.94 3.86 -14.93
CA ALA A 248 14.01 4.18 -16.35
C ALA A 248 13.42 3.06 -17.24
N LYS A 249 13.75 1.80 -16.92
CA LYS A 249 13.24 0.62 -17.61
C LYS A 249 11.71 0.51 -17.47
N LEU A 250 11.19 0.61 -16.24
CA LEU A 250 9.76 0.59 -15.96
C LEU A 250 9.02 1.69 -16.74
N ILE A 251 9.52 2.93 -16.71
CA ILE A 251 8.96 4.05 -17.46
C ILE A 251 8.94 3.73 -18.96
N ALA A 252 10.07 3.32 -19.54
CA ALA A 252 10.16 3.11 -20.97
C ALA A 252 9.28 1.97 -21.49
N PHE A 253 9.12 0.88 -20.73
CA PHE A 253 8.22 -0.20 -21.08
C PHE A 253 6.75 0.17 -20.91
N LEU A 254 6.39 0.86 -19.82
CA LEU A 254 5.00 1.08 -19.45
C LEU A 254 4.38 2.35 -20.05
N TRP A 255 5.17 3.40 -20.28
CA TRP A 255 4.68 4.68 -20.80
C TRP A 255 4.70 4.72 -22.32
N HIS A 256 3.99 5.69 -22.90
CA HIS A 256 4.10 5.96 -24.34
C HIS A 256 5.54 6.45 -24.67
N PRO A 257 6.11 6.12 -25.85
CA PRO A 257 7.44 6.58 -26.21
C PRO A 257 7.62 8.10 -26.12
N THR A 258 6.60 8.89 -26.50
CA THR A 258 6.64 10.37 -26.38
C THR A 258 6.87 10.83 -24.95
N ASP A 259 6.18 10.23 -23.97
CA ASP A 259 6.35 10.56 -22.56
C ASP A 259 7.72 10.13 -22.04
N THR A 260 8.23 9.01 -22.55
CA THR A 260 9.58 8.53 -22.23
C THR A 260 10.64 9.50 -22.70
N PHE A 261 10.56 10.00 -23.95
CA PHE A 261 11.49 11.01 -24.46
C PHE A 261 11.39 12.35 -23.73
N ARG A 262 10.17 12.75 -23.32
CA ARG A 262 9.98 13.95 -22.51
C ARG A 262 10.61 13.79 -21.12
N LYS A 263 10.49 12.61 -20.50
CA LYS A 263 11.09 12.32 -19.19
C LYS A 263 12.61 12.17 -19.26
N TYR A 264 13.11 11.57 -20.33
CA TYR A 264 14.52 11.28 -20.58
C TYR A 264 14.97 11.92 -21.91
N PRO A 265 15.07 13.26 -21.97
CA PRO A 265 15.45 13.99 -23.18
C PRO A 265 16.87 13.64 -23.62
N GLU A 266 17.24 13.94 -24.87
CA GLU A 266 18.59 13.65 -25.39
C GLU A 266 19.71 14.35 -24.62
N SER A 267 19.41 15.46 -23.95
CA SER A 267 20.30 16.16 -23.02
C SER A 267 20.63 15.34 -21.77
N ASP A 268 19.76 14.41 -21.36
CA ASP A 268 20.06 13.45 -20.30
C ASP A 268 21.01 12.37 -20.82
N ARG A 269 22.31 12.57 -20.55
CA ARG A 269 23.39 11.66 -20.92
C ARG A 269 23.59 10.54 -19.91
N SER A 270 22.77 10.39 -18.87
CA SER A 270 22.90 9.29 -17.92
C SER A 270 22.69 7.92 -18.57
N ILE A 271 23.25 6.86 -17.96
CA ILE A 271 23.04 5.48 -18.42
C ILE A 271 21.53 5.16 -18.42
N ALA A 272 20.81 5.55 -17.37
CA ALA A 272 19.38 5.33 -17.24
C ALA A 272 18.58 6.04 -18.36
N GLY A 273 18.91 7.29 -18.67
CA GLY A 273 18.27 8.04 -19.75
C GLY A 273 18.54 7.44 -21.14
N ARG A 274 19.79 7.06 -21.42
CA ARG A 274 20.13 6.34 -22.67
C ARG A 274 19.36 5.03 -22.80
N PHE A 275 19.29 4.26 -21.71
CA PHE A 275 18.59 2.98 -21.67
C PHE A 275 17.07 3.14 -21.90
N ALA A 276 16.44 4.11 -21.25
CA ALA A 276 15.03 4.42 -21.48
C ALA A 276 14.75 4.82 -22.93
N ARG A 277 15.60 5.67 -23.53
CA ARG A 277 15.46 6.09 -24.93
C ARG A 277 15.64 4.93 -25.90
N SER A 278 16.61 4.05 -25.67
CA SER A 278 16.81 2.85 -26.48
C SER A 278 15.54 1.99 -26.53
N ILE A 279 14.92 1.72 -25.37
CA ILE A 279 13.65 0.98 -25.28
C ILE A 279 12.52 1.74 -26.00
N ALA A 280 12.43 3.06 -25.86
CA ALA A 280 11.42 3.87 -26.53
C ALA A 280 11.58 3.87 -28.06
N PHE A 281 12.81 3.97 -28.58
CA PHE A 281 13.11 3.85 -30.01
C PHE A 281 12.78 2.45 -30.54
N HIS A 282 13.10 1.41 -29.77
CA HIS A 282 12.73 0.03 -30.11
C HIS A 282 11.21 -0.13 -30.21
N LYS A 283 10.43 0.41 -29.26
CA LYS A 283 8.96 0.42 -29.32
C LYS A 283 8.40 1.15 -30.54
N LYS A 284 9.12 2.16 -31.04
CA LYS A 284 8.80 2.87 -32.30
C LYS A 284 9.32 2.16 -33.56
N ARG A 285 9.90 0.97 -33.44
CA ARG A 285 10.54 0.21 -34.54
C ARG A 285 11.70 0.95 -35.21
N GLN A 286 12.37 1.84 -34.47
CA GLN A 286 13.53 2.61 -34.93
C GLN A 286 14.83 1.95 -34.47
N THR A 287 15.11 0.73 -34.95
CA THR A 287 16.20 -0.12 -34.46
C THR A 287 17.57 0.54 -34.52
N GLN A 288 17.88 1.29 -35.59
CA GLN A 288 19.16 2.00 -35.72
C GLN A 288 19.38 3.06 -34.64
N LYS A 289 18.30 3.66 -34.12
CA LYS A 289 18.38 4.63 -33.00
C LYS A 289 18.35 3.96 -31.64
N ALA A 290 17.94 2.69 -31.58
CA ALA A 290 17.84 1.92 -30.36
C ALA A 290 19.17 1.25 -29.98
N LEU A 291 19.98 0.89 -30.97
CA LEU A 291 21.36 0.40 -30.82
C LEU A 291 22.31 1.54 -30.46
#